data_AF-C1IE84-F1
#
_entry.id   AF-C1IE84-F1
#
_cell.length_a   1.000
_cell.length_b   1.000
_cell.length_c   1.000
_cell.angle_alpha   90.00
_cell.angle_beta   90.00
_cell.angle_gamma   90.00
#
_symmetry.space_group_name_H-M   'P 1'
#
loop_
_entity.id
_entity.type
_entity.pdbx_description
1 polymer ?
#
loop_
_entity_poly.entity_id
_entity_poly.type
_entity_poly.pdbx_seq_one_letter_code
_entity_poly.pdbx_strand_id
1 'polypeptide(L)'
;DANEVAAELGRYHIQAEKLTNKEGITVLVDAAELNRAVHILDAAGLPRPARTNLGEVFQKDGVISTPLEERARYIYALSQEVESTLSQIDGVIVARVHVVLPERIAPGEPVQPASAAVFIKYRPDLDPDVIEPRIRRMVASSLPGL
;
A
#
# COMPACT_ATOMS: atom_id res chain seq x y z
N ASP A 1 -7.12 4.33 -10.82
CA ASP A 1 -8.39 4.46 -10.08
C ASP A 1 -9.63 4.42 -10.97
N ALA A 2 -10.25 5.50 -11.44
CA ALA A 2 -11.56 5.41 -12.12
C ALA A 2 -11.57 4.57 -13.42
N ASN A 3 -10.48 4.60 -14.20
CA ASN A 3 -10.34 3.75 -15.38
C ASN A 3 -10.18 2.27 -15.03
N GLU A 4 -9.46 1.96 -13.94
CA GLU A 4 -9.27 0.57 -13.47
C GLU A 4 -10.57 0.02 -12.88
N VAL A 5 -11.30 0.85 -12.11
CA VAL A 5 -12.65 0.51 -11.60
C VAL A 5 -13.59 0.20 -12.76
N ALA A 6 -13.69 1.07 -13.78
CA ALA A 6 -14.55 0.84 -14.92
C ALA A 6 -14.13 -0.40 -15.74
N ALA A 7 -12.83 -0.62 -15.90
CA ALA A 7 -12.31 -1.80 -16.60
C ALA A 7 -12.64 -3.10 -15.84
N GLU A 8 -12.46 -3.11 -14.52
CA GLU A 8 -12.73 -4.30 -13.70
C GLU A 8 -14.23 -4.63 -13.67
N LEU A 9 -15.11 -3.64 -13.54
CA LEU A 9 -16.56 -3.84 -13.64
C LEU A 9 -16.97 -4.38 -15.02
N GLY A 10 -16.37 -3.84 -16.09
CA GLY A 10 -16.62 -4.29 -17.46
C GLY A 10 -16.27 -5.77 -17.69
N ARG A 11 -15.23 -6.29 -17.04
CA ARG A 11 -14.86 -7.72 -17.12
C ARG A 11 -15.94 -8.67 -16.58
N TYR A 12 -16.80 -8.17 -15.71
CA TYR A 12 -17.93 -8.91 -15.14
C TYR A 12 -19.28 -8.53 -15.76
N HIS A 13 -19.25 -7.83 -16.91
CA HIS A 13 -20.41 -7.33 -17.65
C HIS A 13 -21.28 -6.34 -16.87
N ILE A 14 -20.70 -5.61 -15.92
CA ILE A 14 -21.37 -4.51 -15.24
C ILE A 14 -21.09 -3.22 -16.03
N GLN A 15 -22.14 -2.61 -16.56
CA GLN A 15 -22.04 -1.32 -17.25
C GLN A 15 -21.74 -0.23 -16.24
N ALA A 16 -20.68 0.53 -16.50
CA ALA A 16 -20.22 1.61 -15.65
C ALA A 16 -20.06 2.90 -16.46
N GLU A 17 -20.70 3.98 -16.03
CA GLU A 17 -20.59 5.30 -16.64
C GLU A 17 -19.64 6.19 -15.83
N LYS A 18 -18.71 6.88 -16.50
CA LYS A 18 -17.76 7.79 -15.85
C LYS A 18 -18.26 9.22 -16.01
N LEU A 19 -18.55 9.88 -14.90
CA LEU A 19 -18.83 11.31 -14.85
C LEU A 19 -17.64 12.07 -14.29
N THR A 20 -17.13 13.02 -15.07
CA THR A 20 -16.08 13.94 -14.61
C THR A 20 -16.76 15.17 -14.04
N ASN A 21 -16.48 15.50 -12.77
CA ASN A 21 -16.96 16.71 -12.11
C ASN A 21 -15.77 17.52 -11.56
N LYS A 22 -16.05 18.66 -10.89
CA LYS A 22 -14.99 19.51 -10.31
C LYS A 22 -14.27 18.88 -9.12
N GLU A 23 -14.85 17.84 -8.51
CA GLU A 23 -14.37 17.15 -7.31
C GLU A 23 -13.62 15.84 -7.65
N GLY A 24 -13.69 15.36 -8.88
CA GLY A 24 -13.06 14.13 -9.33
C GLY A 24 -13.83 13.40 -10.43
N ILE A 25 -13.64 12.08 -10.49
CA ILE A 25 -14.34 11.19 -11.42
C ILE A 25 -15.24 10.27 -10.60
N THR A 26 -16.54 10.32 -10.87
CA THR A 26 -17.54 9.42 -10.29
C THR A 26 -17.82 8.28 -11.26
N VAL A 27 -17.84 7.04 -10.76
CA VAL A 27 -18.27 5.86 -11.53
C VAL A 27 -19.68 5.49 -11.10
N LEU A 28 -20.63 5.59 -12.03
CA LEU A 28 -22.02 5.20 -11.85
C LEU A 28 -22.25 3.78 -12.34
N VAL A 29 -23.05 3.02 -11.60
CA VAL A 29 -23.53 1.68 -11.96
C VAL A 29 -25.03 1.61 -11.74
N ASP A 30 -25.70 0.66 -12.39
CA ASP A 30 -27.11 0.39 -12.12
C ASP A 30 -27.33 -0.02 -10.65
N ALA A 31 -28.42 0.46 -10.05
CA ALA A 31 -28.74 0.18 -8.64
C ALA A 31 -28.91 -1.33 -8.36
N ALA A 32 -29.39 -2.10 -9.34
CA ALA A 32 -29.53 -3.56 -9.23
C ALA A 32 -28.18 -4.27 -9.17
N GLU A 33 -27.14 -3.71 -9.80
CA GLU A 33 -25.79 -4.29 -9.85
C GLU A 33 -24.88 -3.75 -8.73
N LEU A 34 -25.32 -2.78 -7.92
CA LEU A 34 -24.50 -2.10 -6.92
C LEU A 34 -23.78 -3.07 -5.96
N ASN A 35 -24.51 -4.01 -5.36
CA ASN A 35 -23.94 -4.97 -4.40
C ASN A 35 -22.86 -5.84 -5.08
N ARG A 36 -23.13 -6.29 -6.31
CA ARG A 36 -22.21 -7.12 -7.08
C ARG A 36 -20.97 -6.34 -7.49
N ALA A 37 -21.15 -5.10 -7.95
CA ALA A 37 -20.07 -4.18 -8.28
C ALA A 37 -19.13 -3.94 -7.09
N VAL A 38 -19.68 -3.67 -5.90
CA VAL A 38 -18.89 -3.47 -4.68
C VAL A 38 -18.08 -4.72 -4.33
N HIS A 39 -18.68 -5.92 -4.38
CA HIS A 39 -17.97 -7.16 -4.10
C HIS A 39 -16.84 -7.44 -5.09
N ILE A 40 -17.06 -7.19 -6.38
CA ILE A 40 -16.03 -7.35 -7.42
C ILE A 40 -14.86 -6.40 -7.17
N LEU A 41 -15.15 -5.13 -6.89
CA LEU A 41 -14.13 -4.12 -6.65
C LEU A 41 -13.33 -4.41 -5.38
N ASP A 42 -13.99 -4.82 -4.28
CA ASP A 42 -13.28 -5.21 -3.06
C ASP A 42 -12.38 -6.43 -3.30
N ALA A 43 -12.87 -7.45 -4.02
CA ALA A 43 -12.07 -8.61 -4.39
C ALA A 43 -10.84 -8.22 -5.22
N ALA A 44 -10.94 -7.19 -6.06
CA ALA A 44 -9.83 -6.63 -6.82
C ALA A 44 -8.95 -5.63 -6.03
N GLY A 45 -9.30 -5.28 -4.79
CA GLY A 45 -8.59 -4.29 -3.98
C GLY A 45 -8.77 -2.85 -4.49
N LEU A 46 -9.91 -2.56 -5.12
CA LEU A 46 -10.27 -1.27 -5.68
C LEU A 46 -11.33 -0.55 -4.83
N PRO A 47 -11.33 0.80 -4.81
CA PRO A 47 -10.32 1.68 -5.40
C PRO A 47 -9.00 1.57 -4.65
N ARG A 48 -7.87 1.78 -5.35
CA ARG A 48 -6.58 1.77 -4.68
C ARG A 48 -6.55 2.93 -3.68
N PRO A 49 -6.13 2.70 -2.43
CA PRO A 49 -5.97 3.78 -1.48
C PRO A 49 -4.96 4.79 -2.06
N ALA A 50 -5.31 6.07 -1.99
CA ALA A 50 -4.38 7.13 -2.34
C ALA A 50 -3.09 6.92 -1.52
N ARG A 51 -1.94 6.92 -2.18
CA ARG A 51 -0.65 6.89 -1.49
C ARG A 51 -0.57 8.19 -0.70
N THR A 52 -0.73 8.14 0.62
CA THR A 52 -0.59 9.32 1.48
C THR A 52 0.80 9.88 1.23
N ASN A 53 0.88 11.07 0.66
CA ASN A 53 2.18 11.67 0.41
C ASN A 53 2.64 12.29 1.73
N LEU A 54 3.85 11.96 2.19
CA LEU A 54 4.37 12.51 3.45
C LEU A 54 4.45 14.05 3.41
N GLY A 55 4.56 14.64 2.21
CA GLY A 55 4.46 16.08 2.00
C GLY A 55 3.09 16.69 2.32
N GLU A 56 2.01 15.91 2.44
CA GLU A 56 0.70 16.36 2.96
C GLU A 56 0.67 16.41 4.49
N VAL A 57 1.39 15.50 5.16
CA VAL A 57 1.47 15.43 6.63
C VAL A 57 2.50 16.44 7.18
N PHE A 58 3.55 16.74 6.42
CA PHE A 58 4.61 17.68 6.79
C PHE A 58 4.61 18.91 5.87
N GLN A 59 3.43 19.41 5.48
CA GLN A 59 3.34 20.65 4.69
C GLN A 59 4.11 21.77 5.41
N LYS A 60 5.04 22.33 4.65
CA LYS A 60 6.13 23.21 5.07
C LYS A 60 5.65 24.46 5.81
N ASP A 61 5.91 24.53 7.11
CA ASP A 61 5.99 25.81 7.84
C ASP A 61 7.45 26.24 8.12
N GLY A 62 8.45 25.44 7.75
CA GLY A 62 9.86 25.71 8.03
C GLY A 62 10.79 25.55 6.81
N VAL A 63 11.79 26.43 6.69
CA VAL A 63 12.82 26.44 5.63
C VAL A 63 13.82 25.28 5.77
N ILE A 64 13.84 24.58 6.91
CA ILE A 64 14.80 23.51 7.24
C ILE A 64 14.03 22.33 7.85
N SER A 65 14.26 21.10 7.35
CA SER A 65 13.70 19.88 7.95
C SER A 65 14.42 19.51 9.25
N THR A 66 13.67 19.05 10.25
CA THR A 66 14.27 18.54 11.49
C THR A 66 14.85 17.13 11.28
N PRO A 67 15.85 16.70 12.06
CA PRO A 67 16.37 15.32 11.98
C PRO A 67 15.29 14.25 12.14
N LEU A 68 14.26 14.52 12.95
CA LEU A 68 13.11 13.63 13.13
C LEU A 68 12.27 13.52 11.84
N GLU A 69 12.04 14.65 11.15
CA GLU A 69 11.31 14.69 9.89
C GLU A 69 12.05 13.97 8.76
N GLU A 70 13.36 14.18 8.65
CA GLU A 70 14.19 13.49 7.66
C GLU A 70 14.17 11.98 7.88
N ARG A 71 14.24 11.55 9.14
CA ARG A 71 14.15 10.14 9.52
C ARG A 71 12.77 9.56 9.21
N ALA A 72 11.69 10.26 9.55
CA ALA A 72 10.33 9.83 9.22
C ALA A 72 10.16 9.68 7.70
N ARG A 73 10.73 10.60 6.92
CA ARG A 73 10.77 10.54 5.46
C ARG A 73 11.53 9.35 4.93
N TYR A 74 12.68 9.06 5.50
CA TYR A 74 13.48 7.90 5.12
C TYR A 74 12.75 6.57 5.40
N ILE A 75 12.18 6.41 6.61
CA ILE A 75 11.42 5.21 6.98
C ILE A 75 10.19 5.03 6.08
N TYR A 76 9.48 6.11 5.79
CA TYR A 76 8.32 6.08 4.91
C TYR A 76 8.70 5.67 3.48
N ALA A 77 9.74 6.28 2.91
CA ALA A 77 10.23 5.94 1.58
C ALA A 77 10.63 4.46 1.49
N LEU A 78 11.33 3.95 2.51
CA LEU A 78 11.74 2.55 2.58
C LEU A 78 10.53 1.61 2.65
N SER A 79 9.53 1.96 3.46
CA SER A 79 8.27 1.21 3.56
C SER A 79 7.55 1.16 2.20
N GLN A 80 7.45 2.30 1.50
CA GLN A 80 6.82 2.38 0.17
C GLN A 80 7.56 1.57 -0.90
N GLU A 81 8.89 1.55 -0.87
CA GLU A 81 9.69 0.78 -1.84
C GLU A 81 9.44 -0.73 -1.69
N VAL A 82 9.42 -1.22 -0.44
CA VAL A 82 9.13 -2.63 -0.16
C VAL A 82 7.67 -2.97 -0.46
N GLU A 83 6.71 -2.11 -0.12
CA GLU A 83 5.30 -2.26 -0.52
C GLU A 83 5.15 -2.37 -2.04
N SER A 84 5.80 -1.48 -2.79
CA SER A 84 5.79 -1.47 -4.26
C SER A 84 6.33 -2.76 -4.82
N THR A 85 7.48 -3.23 -4.32
CA THR A 85 8.09 -4.48 -4.77
C THR A 85 7.20 -5.69 -4.49
N LEU A 86 6.64 -5.79 -3.28
CA LEU A 86 5.75 -6.89 -2.89
C LEU A 86 4.44 -6.89 -3.70
N SER A 87 3.93 -5.71 -4.06
CA SER A 87 2.72 -5.59 -4.88
C SER A 87 2.88 -6.09 -6.33
N GLN A 88 4.12 -6.25 -6.80
CA GLN A 88 4.42 -6.80 -8.13
C GLN A 88 4.42 -8.33 -8.17
N ILE A 89 4.32 -9.00 -7.01
CA ILE A 89 4.24 -10.46 -6.95
C ILE A 89 2.90 -10.91 -7.55
N ASP A 90 2.95 -11.83 -8.51
CA ASP A 90 1.76 -12.43 -9.10
C ASP A 90 0.87 -13.05 -8.02
N GLY A 91 -0.41 -12.65 -8.02
CA GLY A 91 -1.39 -13.07 -7.02
C GLY A 91 -1.49 -12.15 -5.80
N VAL A 92 -0.58 -11.20 -5.59
CA VAL A 92 -0.74 -10.15 -4.59
C VAL A 92 -1.71 -9.08 -5.09
N ILE A 93 -2.69 -8.75 -4.25
CA ILE A 93 -3.73 -7.75 -4.52
C ILE A 93 -3.40 -6.47 -3.77
N VAL A 94 -3.00 -6.59 -2.50
CA VAL A 94 -2.59 -5.46 -1.65
C VAL A 94 -1.36 -5.88 -0.84
N ALA A 95 -0.37 -5.00 -0.75
CA ALA A 95 0.75 -5.14 0.17
C ALA A 95 0.86 -3.88 1.04
N ARG A 96 1.09 -4.09 2.35
CA ARG A 96 1.38 -3.02 3.32
C ARG A 96 2.59 -3.42 4.14
N VAL A 97 3.50 -2.49 4.36
CA VAL A 97 4.74 -2.71 5.10
C VAL A 97 4.95 -1.58 6.08
N HIS A 98 5.14 -1.93 7.34
CA HIS A 98 5.52 -1.00 8.39
C HIS A 98 6.93 -1.35 8.85
N VAL A 99 7.87 -0.42 8.66
CA VAL A 99 9.28 -0.61 9.01
C VAL A 99 9.59 0.11 10.32
N VAL A 100 10.29 -0.58 11.21
CA VAL A 100 10.94 -0.02 12.39
C VAL A 100 12.45 -0.18 12.20
N LEU A 101 13.16 0.94 12.08
CA LEU A 101 14.61 0.94 11.97
C LEU A 101 15.29 0.86 13.34
N PRO A 102 16.51 0.31 13.42
CA PRO A 102 17.24 0.23 14.68
C PRO A 102 17.45 1.60 15.31
N GLU A 103 17.29 1.67 16.63
CA GLU A 103 17.49 2.91 17.39
C GLU A 103 18.21 2.65 18.70
N ARG A 104 19.12 3.57 19.06
CA ARG A 104 19.59 3.72 20.45
C ARG A 104 18.80 4.82 21.11
N ILE A 105 17.97 4.44 22.07
CA ILE A 105 17.11 5.36 22.81
C ILE A 105 17.94 6.21 23.79
N ALA A 106 18.93 5.59 24.46
CA ALA A 106 19.87 6.30 25.33
C ALA A 106 21.30 5.75 25.27
N PRO A 107 22.32 6.57 25.62
CA PRO A 107 23.68 6.08 25.79
C PRO A 107 23.75 4.98 26.87
N GLY A 108 24.21 3.79 26.47
CA GLY A 108 24.32 2.63 27.37
C GLY A 108 23.14 1.67 27.32
N GLU A 109 22.03 2.03 26.65
CA GLU A 109 20.92 1.11 26.41
C GLU A 109 21.19 0.19 25.20
N PRO A 110 20.63 -1.04 25.20
CA PRO A 110 20.70 -1.92 24.06
C PRO A 110 20.01 -1.29 22.85
N VAL A 111 20.58 -1.50 21.67
CA VAL A 111 19.99 -1.07 20.40
C VAL A 111 18.69 -1.83 20.20
N GLN A 112 17.57 -1.14 19.98
CA GLN A 112 16.34 -1.81 19.56
C GLN A 112 16.56 -2.37 18.15
N PRO A 113 16.32 -3.66 17.90
CA PRO A 113 16.56 -4.26 16.59
C PRO A 113 15.61 -3.71 15.53
N ALA A 114 16.01 -3.82 14.26
CA ALA A 114 15.09 -3.54 13.16
C ALA A 114 13.94 -4.56 13.18
N SER A 115 12.76 -4.13 12.77
CA SER A 115 11.63 -5.03 12.56
C SER A 115 10.73 -4.53 11.45
N ALA A 116 9.97 -5.45 10.86
CA ALA A 116 8.98 -5.11 9.84
C ALA A 116 7.70 -5.92 10.06
N ALA A 117 6.56 -5.24 9.94
CA ALA A 117 5.25 -5.88 9.87
C ALA A 117 4.76 -5.81 8.43
N VAL A 118 4.35 -6.96 7.88
CA VAL A 118 3.93 -7.08 6.48
C VAL A 118 2.53 -7.65 6.45
N PHE A 119 1.64 -6.97 5.75
CA PHE A 119 0.28 -7.43 5.46
C PHE A 119 0.13 -7.63 3.95
N ILE A 120 -0.45 -8.76 3.57
CA ILE A 120 -0.67 -9.14 2.17
C ILE A 120 -2.11 -9.60 2.00
N LYS A 121 -2.87 -8.95 1.12
CA LYS A 121 -4.09 -9.50 0.52
C LYS A 121 -3.68 -10.18 -0.78
N TYR A 122 -4.05 -11.44 -0.97
CA TYR A 122 -3.67 -12.23 -2.13
C TYR A 122 -4.86 -13.01 -2.68
N ARG A 123 -4.75 -13.48 -3.92
CA ARG A 123 -5.75 -14.30 -4.58
C ARG A 123 -5.76 -15.73 -4.02
N PRO A 124 -6.91 -16.43 -4.01
CA PRO A 124 -7.02 -17.76 -3.41
C PRO A 124 -6.12 -18.85 -4.02
N ASP A 125 -5.61 -18.64 -5.23
CA ASP A 125 -4.70 -19.54 -5.94
C ASP A 125 -3.23 -19.40 -5.51
N LEU A 126 -2.89 -18.37 -4.72
CA LEU A 126 -1.55 -18.21 -4.18
C LEU A 126 -1.41 -19.02 -2.87
N ASP A 127 -0.48 -19.97 -2.86
CA ASP A 127 -0.15 -20.79 -1.69
C ASP A 127 0.66 -19.98 -0.65
N PRO A 128 0.11 -19.74 0.56
CA PRO A 128 0.78 -19.00 1.61
C PRO A 128 2.11 -19.62 2.05
N ASP A 129 2.16 -20.95 2.13
CA ASP A 129 3.33 -21.69 2.63
C ASP A 129 4.52 -21.57 1.67
N VAL A 130 4.23 -21.35 0.38
CA VAL A 130 5.24 -21.12 -0.66
C VAL A 130 5.70 -19.66 -0.69
N ILE A 131 4.78 -18.71 -0.52
CA ILE A 131 5.11 -17.28 -0.70
C ILE A 131 5.66 -16.63 0.57
N GLU A 132 5.22 -17.04 1.76
CA GLU A 132 5.64 -16.44 3.03
C GLU A 132 7.17 -16.45 3.20
N PRO A 133 7.90 -17.57 2.98
CA PRO A 133 9.35 -17.58 3.13
C PRO A 133 10.06 -16.65 2.12
N ARG A 134 9.49 -16.48 0.92
CA ARG A 134 10.03 -15.60 -0.12
C ARG A 134 9.85 -14.13 0.27
N ILE A 135 8.66 -13.77 0.75
CA ILE A 135 8.36 -12.41 1.24
C ILE A 135 9.27 -12.09 2.42
N ARG A 136 9.37 -12.99 3.41
CA ARG A 136 10.24 -12.81 4.57
C ARG A 136 11.69 -12.58 4.15
N ARG A 137 12.21 -13.37 3.22
CA ARG A 137 13.59 -13.22 2.71
C ARG A 137 13.78 -11.89 1.97
N MET A 138 12.82 -11.50 1.13
CA MET A 138 12.90 -10.24 0.39
C MET A 138 12.93 -9.05 1.35
N VAL A 139 12.01 -9.03 2.33
CA VAL A 139 11.93 -7.98 3.35
C VAL A 139 13.23 -7.91 4.18
N ALA A 140 13.76 -9.05 4.62
CA ALA A 140 15.04 -9.09 5.34
C ALA A 140 16.21 -8.57 4.50
N SER A 141 16.22 -8.81 3.19
CA SER A 141 17.28 -8.30 2.29
C SER A 141 17.12 -6.82 1.91
N SER A 142 15.90 -6.28 1.99
CA SER A 142 15.59 -4.91 1.57
C SER A 142 15.72 -3.89 2.70
N LEU A 143 15.72 -4.33 3.96
CA LEU A 143 15.69 -3.45 5.13
C LEU A 143 17.02 -3.52 5.92
N PRO A 144 17.67 -2.37 6.19
CA PRO A 144 18.90 -2.38 6.97
C PRO A 144 18.69 -2.89 8.40
N GLY A 145 19.48 -3.89 8.81
CA GLY A 145 19.53 -4.38 10.19
C GLY A 145 18.49 -5.46 10.55
N LEU A 146 17.82 -6.04 9.55
CA LEU A 146 16.85 -7.14 9.68
C LEU A 146 17.45 -8.51 9.34
#